data_AF-A0A7C3IMC9-F1
#
_entry.id   AF-A0A7C3IMC9-F1
#
_cell.length_a   1.000
_cell.length_b   1.000
_cell.length_c   1.000
_cell.angle_alpha   90.00
_cell.angle_beta   90.00
_cell.angle_gamma   90.00
#
_symmetry.space_group_name_H-M   'P 1'
#
loop_
_entity.id
_entity.type
_entity.pdbx_description
1 polymer ?
#
loop_
_entity_poly.entity_id
_entity_poly.type
_entity_poly.pdbx_seq_one_letter_code
_entity_poly.pdbx_strand_id
1 'polypeptide(L)'
;MEATGVDKQELLNCLMRVQEELRTRLMDDLREEDEPLEEIFSPSSFSNKFDVYRYKYTERLDTLNRIIAEVQRSEGGRPTFKAISVEAPSREDLLTLINQRLGKTRPAMVADLKIYRERPDSWVAILICGF
;
A
#
# COMPACT_ATOMS: atom_id res chain seq x y z
N MET A 1 -23.88 -16.39 23.62
CA MET A 1 -22.74 -15.44 23.51
C MET A 1 -22.28 -15.47 22.05
N GLU A 2 -22.80 -14.57 21.21
CA GLU A 2 -22.54 -14.52 19.75
C GLU A 2 -22.27 -13.08 19.25
N ALA A 3 -22.02 -12.12 20.14
CA ALA A 3 -21.94 -10.70 19.81
C ALA A 3 -20.57 -10.22 19.29
N THR A 4 -19.52 -11.05 19.34
CA THR A 4 -18.13 -10.62 19.08
C THR A 4 -17.74 -10.56 17.60
N GLY A 5 -18.36 -11.36 16.73
CA GLY A 5 -18.00 -11.42 15.30
C GLY A 5 -18.49 -10.21 14.48
N VAL A 6 -19.65 -9.66 14.84
CA VAL A 6 -20.26 -8.51 14.15
C VAL A 6 -19.48 -7.22 14.46
N ASP A 7 -19.15 -6.98 15.73
CA ASP A 7 -18.39 -5.81 16.19
C ASP A 7 -16.97 -5.77 15.59
N LYS A 8 -16.33 -6.94 15.50
CA LYS A 8 -15.02 -7.09 14.84
C LYS A 8 -15.09 -6.77 13.34
N GLN A 9 -16.09 -7.28 12.62
CA GLN A 9 -16.21 -7.03 11.18
C GLN A 9 -16.55 -5.56 10.89
N GLU A 10 -17.36 -4.93 11.73
CA GLU A 10 -17.65 -3.49 11.65
C GLU A 10 -16.40 -2.64 11.91
N LEU A 11 -15.59 -2.99 12.92
CA LEU A 11 -14.31 -2.34 13.17
C LEU A 11 -13.36 -2.47 11.97
N LEU A 12 -13.22 -3.68 11.42
CA LEU A 12 -12.41 -3.91 10.22
C LEU A 12 -12.91 -3.06 9.06
N ASN A 13 -14.22 -3.04 8.80
CA ASN A 13 -14.81 -2.23 7.74
C ASN A 13 -14.53 -0.72 7.94
N CYS A 14 -14.58 -0.24 9.18
CA CYS A 14 -14.25 1.14 9.52
C CYS A 14 -12.77 1.45 9.24
N LEU A 15 -11.86 0.60 9.73
CA LEU A 15 -10.42 0.75 9.52
C LEU A 15 -10.05 0.71 8.03
N MET A 16 -10.68 -0.18 7.26
CA MET A 16 -10.49 -0.28 5.80
C MET A 16 -10.94 0.98 5.07
N ARG A 17 -12.05 1.61 5.48
CA ARG A 17 -12.51 2.89 4.92
C ARG A 17 -11.54 4.03 5.21
N VAL A 18 -11.08 4.15 6.45
CA VAL A 18 -10.09 5.17 6.84
C VAL A 18 -8.79 4.99 6.05
N GLN A 19 -8.37 3.74 5.83
CA GLN A 19 -7.21 3.44 5.01
C GLN A 19 -7.39 3.87 3.54
N GLU A 20 -8.55 3.56 2.95
CA GLU A 20 -8.88 3.94 1.57
C GLU A 20 -8.91 5.47 1.39
N GLU A 21 -9.49 6.19 2.35
CA GLU A 21 -9.50 7.66 2.36
C GLU A 21 -8.08 8.24 2.44
N LEU A 22 -7.23 7.70 3.32
CA LEU A 22 -5.83 8.14 3.45
C LEU A 22 -5.03 7.88 2.17
N ARG A 23 -5.23 6.73 1.51
CA ARG A 23 -4.59 6.43 0.22
C ARG A 23 -5.06 7.36 -0.88
N THR A 24 -6.34 7.65 -0.94
CA THR A 24 -6.91 8.56 -1.93
C THR A 24 -6.29 9.95 -1.79
N ARG A 25 -6.22 10.48 -0.56
CA ARG A 25 -5.58 11.77 -0.26
C ARG A 25 -4.09 11.78 -0.59
N LEU A 26 -3.35 10.71 -0.30
CA LEU A 26 -1.95 10.59 -0.70
C LEU A 26 -1.81 10.70 -2.22
N MET A 27 -2.63 9.96 -2.97
CA MET A 27 -2.57 9.96 -4.44
C MET A 27 -2.99 11.31 -5.03
N ASP A 28 -3.97 11.98 -4.44
CA ASP A 28 -4.40 13.31 -4.85
C ASP A 28 -3.28 14.35 -4.62
N ASP A 29 -2.69 14.39 -3.42
CA ASP A 29 -1.58 15.30 -3.11
C ASP A 29 -0.38 15.09 -4.05
N LEU A 30 0.00 13.82 -4.32
CA LEU A 30 1.11 13.53 -5.24
C LEU A 30 0.81 13.94 -6.67
N ARG A 31 -0.42 13.73 -7.13
CA ARG A 31 -0.84 14.15 -8.46
C ARG A 31 -0.89 15.67 -8.59
N GLU A 32 -1.37 16.38 -7.57
CA GLU A 32 -1.41 17.85 -7.56
C GLU A 32 -0.02 18.47 -7.68
N GLU A 33 0.99 17.81 -7.10
CA GLU A 33 2.36 18.33 -7.08
C GLU A 33 3.30 17.66 -8.10
N ASP A 34 2.77 16.82 -9.00
CA ASP A 34 3.50 16.05 -10.02
C ASP A 34 4.65 15.21 -9.43
N GLU A 35 4.43 14.62 -8.26
CA GLU A 35 5.43 13.88 -7.52
C GLU A 35 5.30 12.36 -7.71
N PRO A 36 6.41 11.64 -7.91
CA PRO A 36 6.42 10.18 -8.01
C PRO A 36 6.14 9.50 -6.66
N LEU A 37 5.21 8.54 -6.65
CA LEU A 37 4.86 7.75 -5.46
C LEU A 37 6.05 6.95 -4.91
N GLU A 38 6.91 6.41 -5.78
CA GLU A 38 8.00 5.54 -5.38
C GLU A 38 9.05 6.22 -4.50
N GLU A 39 9.23 7.54 -4.66
CA GLU A 39 10.20 8.31 -3.88
C GLU A 39 9.81 8.35 -2.39
N ILE A 40 8.52 8.25 -2.08
CA ILE A 40 8.04 8.19 -0.70
C ILE A 40 8.43 6.87 -0.03
N PHE A 41 8.47 5.78 -0.80
CA PHE A 41 8.83 4.44 -0.31
C PHE A 41 10.33 4.13 -0.42
N SER A 42 11.09 4.97 -1.13
CA SER A 42 12.53 4.81 -1.33
C SER A 42 13.32 5.32 -0.11
N PRO A 43 14.13 4.47 0.55
CA PRO A 43 14.95 4.88 1.69
C PRO A 43 16.05 5.90 1.33
N SER A 44 16.40 6.00 0.05
CA SER A 44 17.42 6.90 -0.48
C SER A 44 16.89 8.29 -0.86
N SER A 45 15.57 8.48 -0.81
CA SER A 45 14.91 9.71 -1.25
C SER A 45 14.83 10.70 -0.09
N PHE A 46 15.93 11.43 0.12
CA PHE A 46 16.06 12.46 1.16
C PHE A 46 15.57 13.81 0.63
N SER A 47 14.25 14.03 0.69
CA SER A 47 13.64 15.34 0.45
C SER A 47 12.71 15.67 1.60
N ASN A 48 12.80 16.89 2.13
CA ASN A 48 11.90 17.40 3.16
C ASN A 48 10.42 17.22 2.76
N LYS A 49 10.12 17.26 1.46
CA LYS A 49 8.78 17.07 0.93
C LYS A 49 8.32 15.60 1.01
N PHE A 50 9.18 14.66 0.65
CA PHE A 50 8.88 13.23 0.80
C PHE A 50 8.78 12.82 2.27
N ASP A 51 9.57 13.44 3.16
CA ASP A 51 9.43 13.23 4.60
C ASP A 51 8.06 13.70 5.14
N VAL A 52 7.54 14.82 4.63
CA VAL A 52 6.17 15.28 4.95
C VAL A 52 5.14 14.26 4.48
N TYR A 53 5.23 13.74 3.26
CA TYR A 53 4.30 12.69 2.79
C TYR A 53 4.44 11.40 3.60
N ARG A 54 5.66 11.00 3.96
CA ARG A 54 5.90 9.82 4.78
C ARG A 54 5.19 9.92 6.11
N TYR A 55 5.39 11.03 6.81
CA TYR A 55 4.76 11.31 8.11
C TYR A 55 3.24 11.48 8.00
N LYS A 56 2.76 12.24 7.00
CA LYS A 56 1.33 12.55 6.82
C LYS A 56 0.52 11.31 6.42
N TYR A 57 1.11 10.40 5.66
CA TYR A 57 0.40 9.29 5.03
C TYR A 57 1.00 7.92 5.35
N THR A 58 2.25 7.66 4.98
CA THR A 58 2.80 6.29 5.04
C THR A 58 2.86 5.73 6.46
N GLU A 59 3.31 6.51 7.45
CA GLU A 59 3.36 6.06 8.85
C GLU A 59 1.96 5.77 9.41
N ARG A 60 0.96 6.56 9.00
CA ARG A 60 -0.44 6.35 9.41
C ARG A 60 -1.04 5.11 8.73
N LEU A 61 -0.75 4.92 7.45
CA LEU A 61 -1.12 3.72 6.71
C LEU A 61 -0.50 2.47 7.33
N ASP A 62 0.77 2.54 7.74
CA ASP A 62 1.47 1.46 8.45
C ASP A 62 0.86 1.17 9.81
N THR A 63 0.49 2.21 10.56
CA THR A 63 -0.19 2.06 11.84
C THR A 63 -1.55 1.39 11.66
N LEU A 64 -2.35 1.83 10.69
CA LEU A 64 -3.63 1.21 10.35
C LEU A 64 -3.45 -0.24 9.92
N ASN A 65 -2.43 -0.54 9.10
CA ASN A 65 -2.10 -1.90 8.69
C ASN A 65 -1.81 -2.81 9.90
N ARG A 66 -1.03 -2.33 10.88
CA ARG A 66 -0.71 -3.09 12.09
C ARG A 66 -1.98 -3.38 12.91
N ILE A 67 -2.84 -2.38 13.08
CA ILE A 67 -4.11 -2.54 13.81
C ILE A 67 -5.02 -3.54 13.08
N ILE A 68 -5.19 -3.41 11.77
CA ILE A 68 -5.99 -4.36 10.96
C ILE A 68 -5.45 -5.78 11.11
N ALA A 69 -4.12 -5.96 10.98
CA ALA A 69 -3.48 -7.26 11.11
C ALA A 69 -3.62 -7.85 12.53
N GLU A 70 -3.57 -7.03 13.58
CA GLU A 70 -3.81 -7.48 14.96
C GLU A 70 -5.27 -7.88 15.18
N VAL A 71 -6.22 -7.08 14.68
CA VAL A 71 -7.66 -7.39 14.76
C VAL A 71 -7.96 -8.69 14.00
N GLN A 72 -7.39 -8.90 12.82
CA GLN A 72 -7.55 -10.16 12.06
C GLN A 72 -6.94 -11.35 12.81
N ARG A 73 -5.75 -11.20 13.39
CA ARG A 73 -5.03 -12.25 14.16
C ARG A 73 -5.67 -12.62 15.50
N SER A 74 -6.54 -11.78 16.07
CA SER A 74 -7.15 -12.01 17.38
C SER A 74 -7.96 -13.32 17.48
N GLU A 75 -8.33 -13.93 16.35
CA GLU A 75 -9.02 -15.23 16.26
C GLU A 75 -8.12 -16.38 15.79
N GLY A 76 -6.78 -16.20 15.80
CA GLY A 76 -5.82 -17.23 15.39
C GLY A 76 -5.58 -17.30 13.88
N GLY A 77 -6.07 -16.33 13.10
CA GLY A 77 -5.77 -16.19 11.68
C GLY A 77 -4.28 -15.92 11.44
N ARG A 78 -3.69 -16.54 10.41
CA ARG A 78 -2.34 -16.20 9.95
C ARG A 78 -2.41 -15.11 8.88
N PRO A 79 -1.45 -14.15 8.84
CA PRO A 79 -1.40 -13.18 7.75
C PRO A 79 -1.27 -13.92 6.43
N THR A 80 -2.12 -13.58 5.45
CA THR A 80 -2.05 -14.20 4.13
C THR A 80 -1.31 -13.27 3.20
N PHE A 81 -0.12 -13.65 2.73
CA PHE A 81 0.62 -12.86 1.76
C PHE A 81 0.35 -13.35 0.34
N LYS A 82 0.18 -12.41 -0.59
CA LYS A 82 0.09 -12.68 -2.02
C LYS A 82 1.13 -11.85 -2.76
N ALA A 83 1.92 -12.50 -3.60
CA ALA A 83 2.76 -11.81 -4.56
C ALA A 83 1.93 -11.40 -5.79
N ILE A 84 2.06 -10.14 -6.19
CA ILE A 84 1.43 -9.57 -7.37
C ILE A 84 2.57 -9.12 -8.28
N SER A 85 2.63 -9.69 -9.50
CA SER A 85 3.57 -9.25 -10.53
C SER A 85 2.90 -8.24 -11.48
N VAL A 86 3.65 -7.22 -11.86
CA VAL A 86 3.30 -6.23 -12.88
C VAL A 86 4.49 -6.09 -13.83
N GLU A 87 4.22 -6.03 -15.13
CA GLU A 87 5.24 -5.86 -16.17
C GLU A 87 4.85 -4.70 -17.08
N ALA A 88 5.84 -3.93 -17.52
CA ALA A 88 5.65 -2.84 -18.48
C ALA A 88 6.91 -2.62 -19.34
N PRO A 89 6.78 -2.02 -20.55
CA PRO A 89 7.91 -1.83 -21.45
C PRO A 89 8.90 -0.76 -20.98
N SER A 90 8.44 0.22 -20.20
CA SER A 90 9.26 1.26 -19.59
C SER A 90 9.09 1.28 -18.08
N ARG A 91 10.09 1.85 -17.37
CA ARG A 91 10.02 2.05 -15.93
C ARG A 91 8.85 2.97 -15.55
N GLU A 92 8.58 4.00 -16.36
CA GLU A 92 7.51 4.98 -16.14
C GLU A 92 6.12 4.35 -16.26
N ASP A 93 5.91 3.52 -17.30
CA ASP A 93 4.67 2.76 -17.47
C ASP A 93 4.46 1.78 -16.30
N LEU A 94 5.54 1.13 -15.85
CA LEU A 94 5.49 0.20 -14.72
C LEU A 94 5.06 0.90 -13.44
N LEU A 95 5.61 2.08 -13.16
CA LEU A 95 5.24 2.89 -12.00
C LEU A 95 3.78 3.33 -12.05
N THR A 96 3.30 3.75 -13.23
CA THR A 96 1.89 4.07 -13.43
C THR A 96 0.99 2.87 -13.12
N LEU A 97 1.35 1.67 -13.59
CA LEU A 97 0.60 0.45 -13.33
C LEU A 97 0.65 0.02 -11.85
N ILE A 98 1.81 0.14 -11.19
CA ILE A 98 1.95 -0.07 -9.75
C ILE A 98 1.01 0.87 -8.99
N ASN A 99 1.04 2.17 -9.28
CA ASN A 99 0.24 3.18 -8.61
C ASN A 99 -1.25 2.90 -8.78
N GLN A 100 -1.69 2.55 -9.99
CA GLN A 100 -3.08 2.15 -10.25
C GLN A 100 -3.47 0.89 -9.48
N ARG A 101 -2.59 -0.12 -9.37
CA ARG A 101 -2.88 -1.32 -8.60
C ARG A 101 -2.93 -1.04 -7.10
N LEU A 102 -1.97 -0.30 -6.56
CA LEU A 102 -1.94 0.07 -5.14
C LEU A 102 -3.16 0.90 -4.74
N GLY A 103 -3.58 1.84 -5.59
CA GLY A 103 -4.80 2.62 -5.36
C GLY A 103 -6.09 1.78 -5.36
N LYS A 104 -6.14 0.68 -6.12
CA LYS A 104 -7.33 -0.19 -6.24
C LYS A 104 -7.34 -1.40 -5.29
N THR A 105 -6.20 -1.77 -4.70
CA THR A 105 -6.11 -2.98 -3.88
C THR A 105 -6.60 -2.68 -2.46
N ARG A 106 -7.85 -3.05 -2.15
CA ARG A 106 -8.39 -3.09 -0.78
C ARG A 106 -7.54 -3.99 0.12
N PRO A 107 -7.67 -3.86 1.45
CA PRO A 107 -6.61 -3.41 2.34
C PRO A 107 -5.44 -4.38 2.30
N ALA A 108 -4.59 -4.23 1.28
CA ALA A 108 -3.40 -5.04 1.17
C ALA A 108 -2.24 -4.23 1.75
N MET A 109 -1.62 -4.74 2.81
CA MET A 109 -0.36 -4.21 3.33
C MET A 109 0.73 -4.51 2.30
N VAL A 110 1.30 -3.51 1.63
CA VAL A 110 2.49 -3.74 0.81
C VAL A 110 3.66 -4.04 1.75
N ALA A 111 3.99 -5.31 1.88
CA ALA A 111 5.07 -5.81 2.72
C ALA A 111 6.44 -5.64 2.04
N ASP A 112 6.47 -5.70 0.71
CA ASP A 112 7.68 -5.56 -0.10
C ASP A 112 7.31 -5.10 -1.52
N LEU A 113 8.15 -4.27 -2.11
CA LEU A 113 8.07 -3.86 -3.52
C LEU A 113 9.47 -3.97 -4.12
N LYS A 114 9.63 -4.85 -5.11
CA LYS A 114 10.87 -5.00 -5.87
C LYS A 114 10.64 -4.65 -7.32
N ILE A 115 11.38 -3.66 -7.80
CA ILE A 115 11.38 -3.25 -9.20
C ILE A 115 12.73 -3.64 -9.81
N TYR A 116 12.71 -4.32 -10.94
CA TYR A 116 13.91 -4.69 -11.66
C TYR A 116 13.66 -4.75 -13.17
N ARG A 117 14.74 -4.61 -13.94
CA ARG A 117 14.71 -4.74 -15.39
C ARG A 117 14.93 -6.21 -15.76
N GLU A 118 13.90 -6.88 -16.27
CA GLU A 118 14.01 -8.30 -16.67
C GLU A 118 14.67 -8.43 -18.05
N ARG A 119 14.36 -7.52 -18.98
CA ARG A 119 14.91 -7.48 -20.35
C ARG A 119 15.16 -6.03 -20.80
N PRO A 120 15.89 -5.78 -21.91
CA PRO A 120 16.09 -4.43 -22.43
C PRO A 120 14.79 -3.62 -22.54
N ASP A 121 13.71 -4.26 -22.99
CA ASP A 121 12.41 -3.61 -23.22
C ASP A 121 11.34 -4.08 -22.24
N SER A 122 11.72 -4.54 -21.04
CA SER A 122 10.78 -4.99 -20.02
C SER A 122 11.26 -4.70 -18.60
N TRP A 123 10.38 -4.03 -17.85
CA TRP A 123 10.50 -3.75 -16.43
C TRP A 123 9.43 -4.53 -15.68
N VAL A 124 9.82 -5.13 -14.55
CA VAL A 124 8.95 -5.94 -13.71
C VAL A 124 8.93 -5.39 -12.28
N ALA A 125 7.77 -5.44 -11.67
CA ALA A 125 7.57 -5.20 -10.24
C ALA A 125 6.90 -6.40 -9.57
N ILE A 126 7.49 -6.83 -8.45
CA ILE A 126 6.88 -7.78 -7.54
C ILE A 126 6.42 -7.01 -6.30
N LEU A 127 5.11 -7.04 -6.05
CA LEU A 127 4.49 -6.50 -4.84
C LEU A 127 4.08 -7.65 -3.94
N ILE A 128 4.57 -7.69 -2.70
CA ILE A 128 4.09 -8.63 -1.69
C ILE A 128 3.03 -7.91 -0.87
N CYS A 129 1.80 -8.41 -0.93
CA CYS A 129 0.64 -7.82 -0.27
C CYS A 129 0.12 -8.74 0.83
N GLY A 130 0.03 -8.28 2.08
CA GLY A 130 -0.62 -8.98 3.19
C GLY A 130 -2.11 -8.70 3.26
N PHE A 131 -2.91 -9.73 3.48
CA PHE A 131 -4.37 -9.75 3.62
C PHE A 131 -4.79 -10.42 4.94
#